data_AF-A0A2V7WQ82-F1
#
_entry.id   AF-A0A2V7WQ82-F1
#
_cell.length_a   1.000
_cell.length_b   1.000
_cell.length_c   1.000
_cell.angle_alpha   90.00
_cell.angle_beta   90.00
_cell.angle_gamma   90.00
#
_symmetry.space_group_name_H-M   'P 1'
#
loop_
_entity.id
_entity.type
_entity.pdbx_description
1 polymer ?
#
loop_
_entity_poly.entity_id
_entity_poly.type
_entity_poly.pdbx_seq_one_letter_code
_entity_poly.pdbx_strand_id
1 'polypeptide(L)'
;LDTLRGLDFREQIGNTIGYANLEFRFPLIDVLALPIGAFRNIRGQIFVDVGGAALKDQKFVFWDSHEKQLIDGKASYGMGFQLSLLGLDLHWDFAKLWDFKKTLSGLRTSFYIGAQF
;
A
#
# COMPACT_ATOMS: atom_id res chain seq x y z
N LEU A 1 -11.00 8.75 6.19
CA LEU A 1 -11.39 7.74 5.19
C LEU A 1 -10.28 7.74 4.15
N ASP A 2 -9.20 7.05 4.46
CA ASP A 2 -7.97 7.11 3.66
C ASP A 2 -8.05 6.12 2.51
N THR A 3 -7.89 6.71 1.34
CA THR A 3 -7.84 6.10 0.03
C THR A 3 -6.61 5.21 -0.10
N LEU A 4 -6.82 4.04 -0.70
CA LEU A 4 -5.83 3.07 -1.16
C LEU A 4 -4.55 3.75 -1.67
N ARG A 5 -3.40 3.46 -1.02
CA ARG A 5 -2.10 3.95 -1.48
C ARG A 5 -1.74 3.27 -2.80
N GLY A 6 -1.72 4.04 -3.89
CA GLY A 6 -1.14 3.62 -5.17
C GLY A 6 -2.11 3.39 -6.33
N LEU A 7 -3.41 3.58 -6.16
CA LEU A 7 -4.35 3.61 -7.29
C LEU A 7 -4.56 5.04 -7.76
N ASP A 8 -4.22 5.30 -9.02
CA ASP A 8 -4.58 6.54 -9.71
C ASP A 8 -6.11 6.71 -9.67
N PHE A 9 -6.54 7.77 -9.00
CA PHE A 9 -7.93 8.10 -8.69
C PHE A 9 -8.64 8.59 -9.95
N ARG A 10 -8.83 7.73 -10.98
CA ARG A 10 -9.71 8.08 -12.11
C ARG A 10 -10.07 7.03 -13.16
N GLU A 11 -9.70 5.75 -13.05
CA GLU A 11 -9.94 4.82 -14.18
C GLU A 11 -10.84 3.61 -13.92
N GLN A 12 -11.40 3.45 -12.71
CA GLN A 12 -12.39 2.39 -12.47
C GLN A 12 -13.65 2.96 -11.81
N ILE A 13 -14.53 3.48 -12.68
CA ILE A 13 -15.95 3.68 -12.37
C ILE A 13 -16.59 2.29 -12.47
N GLY A 14 -16.88 1.65 -11.34
CA GLY A 14 -17.54 0.35 -11.26
C GLY A 14 -18.47 0.30 -10.06
N ASN A 15 -19.70 -0.21 -10.24
CA ASN A 15 -20.72 -0.25 -9.18
C ASN A 15 -20.45 -1.33 -8.11
N THR A 16 -19.48 -2.22 -8.33
CA THR A 16 -19.09 -3.26 -7.39
C THR A 16 -17.56 -3.25 -7.23
N ILE A 17 -17.08 -3.04 -6.02
CA ILE A 17 -15.65 -3.00 -5.68
C ILE A 17 -15.37 -4.09 -4.65
N GLY A 18 -14.40 -4.96 -4.93
CA GLY A 18 -13.84 -5.90 -3.96
C GLY A 18 -12.43 -5.48 -3.61
N TYR A 19 -12.11 -5.40 -2.31
CA TYR A 19 -10.78 -5.06 -1.83
C TYR A 19 -10.43 -5.86 -0.58
N ALA A 20 -9.17 -6.32 -0.51
CA ALA A 20 -8.56 -6.95 0.64
C ALA A 20 -7.18 -6.33 0.90
N ASN A 21 -6.94 -5.98 2.16
CA ASN A 21 -5.66 -5.50 2.67
C ASN A 21 -5.11 -6.49 3.68
N LEU A 22 -3.83 -6.81 3.57
CA LEU A 22 -3.07 -7.49 4.60
C LEU A 22 -1.85 -6.64 4.93
N GLU A 23 -1.81 -6.12 6.16
CA GLU A 23 -0.71 -5.31 6.64
C GLU A 23 -0.10 -5.94 7.90
N PHE A 24 1.21 -6.16 7.86
CA PHE A 24 2.00 -6.62 8.99
C PHE A 24 2.91 -5.49 9.48
N ARG A 25 2.66 -5.04 10.71
CA ARG A 25 3.43 -3.99 11.38
C ARG A 25 4.30 -4.60 12.45
N PHE A 26 5.56 -4.16 12.52
CA PHE A 26 6.50 -4.62 13.53
C PHE A 26 7.35 -3.46 14.07
N PRO A 27 7.65 -3.46 15.38
CA PRO A 27 8.57 -2.50 15.96
C PRO A 27 10.00 -2.78 15.47
N LEU A 28 10.72 -1.72 15.11
CA LEU A 28 12.15 -1.80 14.79
C LEU A 28 12.99 -1.31 15.97
N ILE A 29 12.80 -0.04 16.36
CA ILE A 29 13.55 0.63 17.42
C ILE A 29 12.62 1.59 18.15
N ASP A 30 12.54 1.49 19.47
CA ASP A 30 11.66 2.35 20.27
C ASP A 30 12.21 3.77 20.42
N VAL A 31 13.51 3.91 20.65
CA VAL A 31 14.20 5.20 20.78
C VAL A 31 15.61 5.10 20.22
N LEU A 32 15.95 6.01 19.31
CA LEU A 32 17.30 6.25 18.83
C LEU A 32 17.67 7.69 19.19
N ALA A 33 18.49 7.83 20.24
CA ALA A 33 18.96 9.12 20.72
C ALA A 33 20.18 9.57 19.92
N LEU A 34 20.13 10.80 19.41
CA LEU A 34 21.22 11.50 18.74
C LEU A 34 21.57 12.76 19.55
N PRO A 35 22.78 13.33 19.40
CA PRO A 35 23.18 14.53 20.14
C PRO A 35 22.26 15.76 19.93
N ILE A 36 21.53 15.80 18.81
CA ILE A 36 20.66 16.90 18.40
C ILE A 36 19.16 16.60 18.50
N GLY A 37 18.77 15.41 18.96
CA GLY A 37 17.36 14.99 19.00
C GLY A 37 17.20 13.48 19.14
N ALA A 38 15.96 13.00 19.22
CA ALA A 38 15.68 11.57 19.27
C ALA A 38 14.66 11.18 18.20
N PHE A 39 14.97 10.13 17.45
CA PHE A 39 13.95 9.39 16.74
C PHE A 39 13.29 8.44 17.71
N ARG A 40 11.96 8.42 17.70
CA ARG A 40 11.18 7.51 18.52
C ARG A 40 10.33 6.65 17.61
N ASN A 41 9.87 5.53 18.14
CA ASN A 41 8.74 4.84 17.58
C ASN A 41 8.98 4.36 16.13
N ILE A 42 10.21 3.92 15.85
CA ILE A 42 10.61 3.47 14.53
C ILE A 42 9.94 2.12 14.30
N ARG A 43 9.04 2.09 13.32
CA ARG A 43 8.25 0.91 12.96
C ARG A 43 8.40 0.58 11.50
N GLY A 44 8.51 -0.71 11.21
CA GLY A 44 8.40 -1.26 9.88
C GLY A 44 6.98 -1.73 9.61
N GLN A 45 6.55 -1.63 8.35
CA GLN A 45 5.32 -2.22 7.88
C GLN A 45 5.56 -2.91 6.53
N ILE A 46 4.93 -4.06 6.34
CA ILE A 46 4.87 -4.76 5.06
C ILE A 46 3.39 -4.93 4.74
N PHE A 47 3.00 -4.64 3.52
CA PHE A 47 1.60 -4.71 3.11
C PHE A 47 1.44 -5.40 1.77
N VAL A 48 0.30 -6.06 1.64
CA VAL A 48 -0.20 -6.64 0.40
C VAL A 48 -1.66 -6.23 0.26
N ASP A 49 -1.96 -5.64 -0.88
CA ASP A 49 -3.26 -5.16 -1.27
C ASP A 49 -3.70 -5.92 -2.51
N VAL A 50 -4.95 -6.37 -2.53
CA VAL A 50 -5.56 -6.96 -3.71
C VAL A 50 -6.96 -6.40 -3.86
N GLY A 51 -7.28 -5.84 -5.02
CA GLY A 51 -8.60 -5.29 -5.28
C GLY A 51 -8.95 -5.25 -6.75
N GLY A 52 -10.24 -5.24 -7.05
CA GLY A 52 -10.75 -5.11 -8.41
C GLY A 52 -12.11 -4.45 -8.42
N ALA A 53 -12.43 -3.78 -9.52
CA ALA A 53 -13.72 -3.13 -9.71
C ALA A 53 -14.41 -3.68 -10.96
N ALA A 54 -15.72 -3.90 -10.83
CA ALA A 54 -16.58 -4.39 -11.90
C ALA A 54 -17.71 -3.41 -12.19
N LEU A 55 -18.04 -3.23 -13.46
CA LEU A 55 -19.29 -2.63 -13.90
C LEU A 55 -20.41 -3.68 -13.91
N LYS A 56 -21.64 -3.28 -13.55
CA LYS A 56 -22.79 -4.19 -13.36
C LYS A 56 -23.16 -5.02 -14.59
N ASP A 57 -22.79 -4.52 -15.78
CA ASP A 57 -23.08 -5.14 -17.08
C ASP A 57 -21.83 -5.71 -17.78
N GLN A 58 -20.66 -5.72 -17.12
CA GLN A 58 -19.45 -6.39 -17.63
C GLN A 58 -19.22 -7.73 -16.93
N LYS A 59 -18.80 -8.74 -17.70
CA LYS A 59 -18.31 -10.01 -17.14
C LYS A 59 -16.98 -9.74 -16.44
N PHE A 60 -17.01 -9.66 -15.11
CA PHE A 60 -15.81 -9.52 -14.29
C PHE A 60 -15.17 -10.87 -14.04
N VAL A 61 -13.91 -11.02 -14.43
CA VAL A 61 -13.11 -12.23 -14.15
C VAL A 61 -11.93 -11.84 -13.28
N PHE A 62 -12.03 -12.19 -12.00
CA PHE A 62 -10.99 -11.85 -11.02
C PHE A 62 -9.71 -12.66 -11.23
N TRP A 63 -9.83 -13.94 -11.59
CA TRP A 63 -8.71 -14.88 -11.68
C TRP A 63 -8.81 -15.75 -12.91
N ASP A 64 -7.73 -15.82 -13.70
CA ASP A 64 -7.59 -16.76 -14.80
C ASP A 64 -6.77 -17.98 -14.36
N SER A 65 -7.40 -19.17 -14.40
CA SER A 65 -6.74 -20.42 -14.03
C SER A 65 -5.78 -20.97 -15.09
N HIS A 66 -5.89 -20.53 -16.35
CA HIS A 66 -4.98 -20.93 -17.42
C HIS A 66 -3.68 -20.11 -17.38
N GLU A 67 -3.81 -18.79 -17.27
CA GLU A 67 -2.65 -17.88 -17.31
C GLU A 67 -2.04 -17.58 -15.93
N LYS A 68 -2.71 -18.00 -14.83
CA LYS A 68 -2.34 -17.78 -13.42
C LYS A 68 -2.07 -16.31 -13.09
N GLN A 69 -2.93 -15.44 -13.60
CA GLN A 69 -2.80 -13.99 -13.44
C GLN A 69 -4.13 -13.36 -13.07
N LEU A 70 -4.07 -12.18 -12.46
CA LEU A 70 -5.24 -11.32 -12.30
C LEU A 70 -5.57 -10.67 -13.65
N ILE A 71 -6.83 -10.73 -14.08
CA ILE A 71 -7.29 -10.04 -15.29
C ILE A 71 -7.86 -8.67 -14.89
N ASP A 72 -9.01 -8.64 -14.24
CA ASP A 72 -9.69 -7.40 -13.85
C ASP A 72 -9.32 -6.94 -12.43
N GLY A 73 -8.56 -7.77 -11.70
CA GLY A 73 -7.99 -7.46 -10.40
C GLY A 73 -6.60 -6.80 -10.52
N LYS A 74 -6.28 -5.90 -9.59
CA LYS A 74 -4.95 -5.36 -9.37
C LYS A 74 -4.47 -5.78 -7.99
N ALA A 75 -3.21 -6.18 -7.90
CA ALA A 75 -2.56 -6.35 -6.62
C ALA A 75 -1.39 -5.37 -6.51
N SER A 76 -1.11 -4.94 -5.28
CA SER A 76 0.11 -4.25 -4.92
C SER A 76 0.72 -4.87 -3.69
N TYR A 77 2.03 -4.87 -3.63
CA TYR A 77 2.76 -5.23 -2.42
C TYR A 77 3.82 -4.17 -2.17
N GLY A 78 4.16 -4.01 -0.90
CA GLY A 78 5.07 -2.98 -0.51
C GLY A 78 5.57 -3.12 0.92
N MET A 79 6.48 -2.23 1.25
CA MET A 79 6.96 -2.03 2.59
C MET A 79 7.04 -0.53 2.88
N GLY A 80 6.88 -0.18 4.14
CA GLY A 80 7.04 1.17 4.60
C GLY A 80 7.76 1.21 5.93
N PHE A 81 8.18 2.40 6.30
CA PHE A 81 8.64 2.69 7.64
C PHE A 81 7.98 3.97 8.16
N GLN A 82 7.80 3.98 9.46
CA GLN A 82 7.37 5.14 10.22
C GLN A 82 8.43 5.46 11.27
N LEU A 83 8.72 6.75 11.47
CA LEU A 83 9.51 7.22 12.60
C LEU A 83 8.97 8.54 13.12
N SER A 84 9.06 8.74 14.43
CA SER A 84 8.66 9.99 15.08
C SER A 84 9.89 10.85 15.35
N LEU A 85 9.92 12.08 14.82
CA LEU A 85 10.96 13.07 15.08
C LEU A 85 10.32 14.36 15.59
N LEU A 86 10.74 14.83 16.77
CA LEU A 86 10.28 16.11 17.35
C LEU A 86 8.74 16.26 17.43
N GLY A 87 8.00 15.15 17.59
CA GLY A 87 6.54 15.13 17.65
C GLY A 87 5.83 15.04 16.29
N LEU A 88 6.59 14.94 15.19
CA LEU A 88 6.07 14.67 13.86
C LEU A 88 6.29 13.21 13.50
N ASP A 89 5.27 12.57 12.91
CA ASP A 89 5.41 11.23 12.34
C ASP A 89 5.74 11.33 10.87
N LEU A 90 6.91 10.80 10.52
CA LEU A 90 7.39 10.69 9.17
C LEU A 90 7.04 9.28 8.68
N HIS A 91 6.32 9.21 7.57
CA HIS A 91 5.95 7.97 6.93
C HIS A 91 6.55 7.90 5.55
N TRP A 92 7.13 6.75 5.24
CA TRP A 92 7.73 6.48 3.95
C TRP A 92 7.35 5.08 3.49
N ASP A 93 6.61 4.99 2.39
CA ASP A 93 6.15 3.75 1.81
C ASP A 93 6.74 3.52 0.42
N PHE A 94 6.94 2.24 0.11
CA PHE A 94 7.46 1.74 -1.15
C PHE A 94 6.54 0.64 -1.64
N ALA A 95 5.84 0.89 -2.75
CA ALA A 95 4.86 -0.03 -3.33
C ALA A 95 5.23 -0.41 -4.76
N LYS A 96 4.89 -1.64 -5.15
CA LYS A 96 4.91 -2.09 -6.54
C LYS A 96 3.58 -2.76 -6.90
N LEU A 97 3.09 -2.48 -8.09
CA LEU A 97 1.91 -3.13 -8.66
C LEU A 97 2.35 -4.40 -9.40
N TRP A 98 1.59 -5.47 -9.20
CA TRP A 98 1.82 -6.76 -9.85
C TRP A 98 0.49 -7.47 -10.14
N ASP A 99 0.50 -8.32 -11.17
CA ASP A 99 -0.63 -9.16 -11.58
C ASP A 99 -0.38 -10.65 -11.29
N PHE A 100 0.55 -10.95 -10.37
CA PHE A 100 1.11 -12.28 -10.07
C PHE A 100 2.03 -12.90 -11.14
N LYS A 101 2.27 -12.21 -12.27
CA LYS A 101 3.14 -12.72 -13.35
C LYS A 101 4.19 -11.71 -13.80
N LYS A 102 3.84 -10.43 -13.82
CA LYS A 102 4.68 -9.29 -14.18
C LYS A 102 4.46 -8.16 -13.18
N THR A 103 5.54 -7.42 -12.94
CA THR A 103 5.46 -6.14 -12.26
C THR A 103 4.90 -5.11 -13.25
N LEU A 104 3.71 -4.58 -12.97
CA LEU A 104 2.97 -3.67 -13.84
C LEU A 104 3.44 -2.21 -13.72
N SER A 105 4.12 -1.86 -12.62
CA SER A 105 4.56 -0.49 -12.35
C SER A 105 5.96 -0.45 -11.76
N GLY A 106 6.68 0.65 -12.00
CA GLY A 106 7.93 0.94 -11.30
C GLY A 106 7.73 1.05 -9.78
N LEU A 107 8.83 1.19 -9.04
CA LEU A 107 8.77 1.47 -7.61
C LEU A 107 8.03 2.79 -7.37
N ARG A 108 6.83 2.72 -6.76
CA ARG A 108 6.11 3.89 -6.31
C ARG A 108 6.52 4.19 -4.88
N THR A 109 7.05 5.37 -4.66
CA THR A 109 7.50 5.83 -3.36
C THR A 109 6.56 6.92 -2.88
N SER A 110 6.07 6.82 -1.66
CA SER A 110 5.21 7.83 -1.05
C SER A 110 5.81 8.26 0.27
N PHE A 111 5.85 9.57 0.49
CA PHE A 111 6.33 10.17 1.72
C PHE A 111 5.31 11.18 2.20
N TYR A 112 4.96 11.13 3.48
CA TYR A 112 4.11 12.13 4.10
C TYR A 112 4.50 12.34 5.56
N ILE A 113 4.20 13.55 6.04
CA ILE A 113 4.41 13.95 7.42
C ILE A 113 3.04 14.22 8.01
N GLY A 114 2.72 13.54 9.11
CA GLY A 114 1.46 13.69 9.82
C GLY A 114 1.70 13.81 11.31
N ALA A 115 0.86 14.60 11.99
CA ALA A 115 0.70 14.47 13.42
C ALA A 115 -0.45 13.49 13.64
N GLN A 116 -0.18 12.36 14.29
CA GLN A 116 -1.25 11.48 14.75
C GLN A 116 -1.86 12.12 16.00
N PHE A 117 -2.95 12.88 15.83
CA PHE A 117 -3.73 13.44 16.93
C PHE A 117 -4.70 12.41 17.49
#